data_AF-A0A9W8ZQD1-F1
#
_entry.id   AF-A0A9W8ZQD1-F1
#
_cell.length_a   1.000
_cell.length_b   1.000
_cell.length_c   1.000
_cell.angle_alpha   90.00
_cell.angle_beta   90.00
_cell.angle_gamma   90.00
#
_symmetry.space_group_name_H-M   'P 1'
#
loop_
_entity.id
_entity.type
_entity.pdbx_description
1 polymer ?
#
loop_
_entity_poly.entity_id
_entity_poly.type
_entity_poly.pdbx_seq_one_letter_code
_entity_poly.pdbx_strand_id
1 'polypeptide(L)'
;MFPQFSSTFVLALVASVNAAPTLLSKPAHRSTDFFSIHRRAASVEVQKQNGLMAQAQNAAFAAMTENSTCTTGQDACVNGAFAQCTGSTFSLTPCSAGLSCFALPLLNSNGTSISCDTEADVEARIQAAGVEGGIFGNSTTTTSTA
;
A
#
# COMPACT_ATOMS: atom_id res chain seq x y z
N MET A 1 14.64 30.65 -4.44
CA MET A 1 14.01 31.41 -5.54
C MET A 1 12.62 30.83 -5.75
N PHE A 2 11.61 31.38 -5.06
CA PHE A 2 10.21 30.95 -5.13
C PHE A 2 9.47 31.87 -6.12
N PRO A 3 8.67 31.35 -7.07
CA PRO A 3 7.86 32.22 -7.92
C PRO A 3 6.57 32.63 -7.20
N GLN A 4 6.21 33.88 -7.45
CA GLN A 4 5.11 34.66 -6.90
C GLN A 4 3.75 34.17 -7.42
N PHE A 5 2.76 34.02 -6.55
CA PHE A 5 1.36 33.85 -6.97
C PHE A 5 0.71 35.23 -7.09
N SER A 6 0.47 35.67 -8.32
CA SER A 6 -0.25 36.92 -8.62
C SER A 6 -1.75 36.75 -8.35
N SER A 7 -2.25 37.55 -7.40
CA SER A 7 -3.65 37.70 -7.05
C SER A 7 -4.34 38.67 -8.01
N THR A 8 -5.34 38.21 -8.75
CA THR A 8 -6.29 39.09 -9.45
C THR A 8 -7.69 38.83 -8.91
N PHE A 9 -8.13 39.73 -8.04
CA PHE A 9 -9.46 39.77 -7.47
C PHE A 9 -10.39 40.50 -8.46
N VAL A 10 -11.23 39.76 -9.18
CA VAL A 10 -12.23 40.35 -10.10
C VAL A 10 -13.50 40.64 -9.33
N LEU A 11 -13.77 41.93 -9.07
CA LEU A 11 -15.05 42.43 -8.58
C LEU A 11 -16.08 42.35 -9.72
N ALA A 12 -17.05 41.43 -9.61
CA ALA A 12 -18.21 41.40 -10.50
C ALA A 12 -19.43 41.97 -9.75
N LEU A 13 -20.02 43.01 -10.36
CA LEU A 13 -21.17 43.78 -9.90
C LEU A 13 -22.42 42.90 -9.74
N VAL A 14 -23.10 43.06 -8.61
CA VAL A 14 -24.41 42.48 -8.30
C VAL A 14 -25.52 43.23 -9.05
N ALA A 15 -26.21 42.54 -9.95
CA ALA A 15 -27.50 42.97 -10.48
C ALA A 15 -28.59 42.08 -9.87
N SER A 16 -29.42 42.69 -9.02
CA SER A 16 -30.60 42.09 -8.40
C SER A 16 -31.74 41.99 -9.41
N VAL A 17 -32.13 40.77 -9.77
CA VAL A 17 -33.39 40.48 -10.45
C VAL A 17 -34.36 39.82 -9.47
N ASN A 18 -35.37 40.58 -9.05
CA ASN A 18 -36.56 40.06 -8.39
C ASN A 18 -37.48 39.43 -9.44
N ALA A 19 -37.68 38.12 -9.38
CA ALA A 19 -38.83 37.46 -9.98
C ALA A 19 -39.29 36.30 -9.08
N ALA A 20 -40.60 36.27 -8.85
CA ALA A 20 -41.36 35.53 -7.84
C ALA A 20 -41.33 33.98 -8.00
N PRO A 21 -41.82 33.21 -7.00
CA PRO A 21 -41.62 31.77 -6.92
C PRO A 21 -42.67 31.02 -7.76
N THR A 22 -42.23 30.28 -8.77
CA THR A 22 -43.02 29.18 -9.31
C THR A 22 -42.69 27.92 -8.50
N LEU A 23 -43.60 27.57 -7.59
CA LEU A 23 -43.64 26.27 -6.92
C LEU A 23 -44.01 25.20 -7.96
N LEU A 24 -43.02 24.82 -8.77
CA LEU A 24 -43.07 23.58 -9.53
C LEU A 24 -42.63 22.48 -8.55
N SER A 25 -43.58 21.70 -8.06
CA SER A 25 -43.33 20.48 -7.30
C SER A 25 -42.47 19.54 -8.14
N LYS A 26 -41.15 19.65 -7.98
CA LYS A 26 -40.22 18.61 -8.42
C LYS A 26 -40.53 17.38 -7.56
N PRO A 27 -40.79 16.21 -8.17
CA PRO A 27 -40.83 14.98 -7.40
C PRO A 27 -39.52 14.90 -6.63
N ALA A 28 -39.59 14.67 -5.32
CA ALA A 28 -38.43 14.33 -4.53
C ALA A 28 -37.77 13.14 -5.25
N HIS A 29 -36.66 13.39 -5.94
CA HIS A 29 -35.75 12.34 -6.34
C HIS A 29 -35.18 11.79 -5.03
N ARG A 30 -35.93 10.86 -4.43
CA ARG A 30 -35.41 9.94 -3.43
C ARG A 30 -34.45 9.03 -4.19
N SER A 31 -33.26 9.53 -4.47
CA SER A 31 -32.12 8.71 -4.85
C SER A 31 -31.71 7.94 -3.60
N THR A 32 -32.41 6.84 -3.31
CA THR A 32 -31.90 5.80 -2.41
C THR A 32 -30.87 4.91 -3.08
N ASP A 33 -30.62 5.07 -4.38
CA ASP A 33 -29.47 4.47 -5.04
C ASP A 33 -28.28 5.44 -5.04
N PHE A 34 -27.80 5.72 -3.84
CA PHE A 34 -26.37 5.88 -3.68
C PHE A 34 -25.78 4.51 -4.06
N PHE A 35 -25.30 4.37 -5.29
CA PHE A 35 -24.37 3.30 -5.62
C PHE A 35 -23.28 3.37 -4.58
N SER A 36 -23.35 2.45 -3.64
CA SER A 36 -22.48 2.46 -2.51
C SER A 36 -21.14 2.03 -3.08
N ILE A 37 -20.30 3.01 -3.40
CA ILE A 37 -18.94 2.85 -3.91
C ILE A 37 -18.10 2.29 -2.76
N HIS A 38 -18.45 1.09 -2.30
CA HIS A 38 -17.58 0.30 -1.47
C HIS A 38 -16.39 0.03 -2.37
N ARG A 39 -15.24 0.66 -2.07
CA ARG A 39 -13.96 0.12 -2.55
C ARG A 39 -13.96 -1.31 -2.06
N ARG A 40 -14.28 -2.24 -2.97
CA ARG A 40 -14.25 -3.65 -2.63
C ARG A 40 -12.79 -3.93 -2.37
N ALA A 41 -12.47 -4.32 -1.15
CA ALA A 41 -11.21 -4.99 -0.87
C ALA A 41 -11.03 -6.08 -1.94
N ALA A 42 -9.78 -6.41 -2.27
CA ALA A 42 -9.54 -7.50 -3.20
C ALA A 42 -10.27 -8.76 -2.72
N SER A 43 -10.64 -9.67 -3.62
CA SER A 43 -11.33 -10.90 -3.21
C SER A 43 -10.48 -11.65 -2.17
N VAL A 44 -11.12 -12.45 -1.32
CA VAL A 44 -10.42 -13.26 -0.30
C VAL A 44 -9.30 -14.08 -0.94
N GLU A 45 -9.53 -14.62 -2.14
CA GLU A 45 -8.50 -15.35 -2.89
C GLU A 45 -7.30 -14.48 -3.27
N VAL A 46 -7.53 -13.24 -3.74
CA VAL A 46 -6.43 -12.32 -4.05
C VAL A 46 -5.67 -11.92 -2.78
N GLN A 47 -6.38 -11.69 -1.67
CA GLN A 47 -5.72 -11.39 -0.39
C GLN A 47 -4.83 -12.56 0.04
N LYS A 48 -5.35 -13.79 -0.01
CA LYS A 48 -4.58 -15.00 0.29
C LYS A 48 -3.35 -15.15 -0.60
N GLN A 49 -3.51 -14.95 -1.91
CA GLN A 49 -2.40 -14.97 -2.86
C GLN A 49 -1.34 -13.91 -2.53
N ASN A 50 -1.77 -12.71 -2.17
CA ASN A 50 -0.86 -11.64 -1.75
C ASN A 50 -0.12 -12.00 -0.44
N GLY A 51 -0.79 -12.67 0.50
CA GLY A 51 -0.17 -13.19 1.72
C GLY A 51 0.95 -14.19 1.43
N LEU A 52 0.68 -15.17 0.56
CA LEU A 52 1.69 -16.14 0.11
C LEU A 52 2.85 -15.47 -0.63
N MET A 53 2.56 -14.47 -1.47
CA MET A 53 3.60 -13.69 -2.16
C MET A 53 4.46 -12.90 -1.17
N ALA A 54 3.87 -12.30 -0.13
CA ALA A 54 4.61 -11.58 0.89
C ALA A 54 5.56 -12.51 1.65
N GLN A 55 5.08 -13.72 2.03
CA GLN A 55 5.92 -14.74 2.67
C GLN A 55 7.11 -15.14 1.81
N ALA A 56 6.86 -15.48 0.54
CA ALA A 56 7.91 -15.86 -0.40
C ALA A 56 8.92 -14.72 -0.62
N GLN A 57 8.43 -13.47 -0.72
CA GLN A 57 9.29 -12.31 -0.92
C GLN A 57 10.14 -12.01 0.33
N ASN A 58 9.58 -12.11 1.54
CA ASN A 58 10.33 -11.98 2.79
C ASN A 58 11.39 -13.07 2.94
N ALA A 59 11.07 -14.32 2.57
CA ALA A 59 12.04 -15.40 2.59
C ALA A 59 13.20 -15.14 1.60
N ALA A 60 12.89 -14.61 0.41
CA ALA A 60 13.92 -14.20 -0.55
C ALA A 60 14.80 -13.06 -0.02
N PHE A 61 14.21 -12.07 0.64
CA PHE A 61 14.93 -10.96 1.27
C PHE A 61 15.88 -11.41 2.38
N ALA A 62 15.50 -12.42 3.17
CA ALA A 62 16.35 -12.99 4.22
C ALA A 62 17.65 -13.61 3.67
N ALA A 63 17.69 -13.99 2.40
CA ALA A 63 18.89 -14.49 1.73
C ALA A 63 19.75 -13.41 1.06
N MET A 64 19.30 -12.14 1.05
CA MET A 64 20.00 -11.02 0.41
C MET A 64 20.95 -10.32 1.38
N THR A 65 22.00 -9.73 0.82
CA THR A 65 22.96 -8.88 1.52
C THR A 65 23.16 -7.58 0.74
N GLU A 66 23.83 -6.59 1.32
CA GLU A 66 24.15 -5.33 0.63
C GLU A 66 25.00 -5.54 -0.65
N ASN A 67 25.75 -6.65 -0.69
CA ASN A 67 26.60 -7.04 -1.81
C ASN A 67 25.87 -7.91 -2.86
N SER A 68 24.59 -8.24 -2.63
CA SER A 68 23.78 -8.95 -3.62
C SER A 68 23.64 -8.11 -4.89
N THR A 69 23.93 -8.70 -6.04
CA THR A 69 23.71 -8.05 -7.32
C THR A 69 22.23 -7.83 -7.55
N CYS A 70 21.84 -6.66 -8.05
CA CYS A 70 20.45 -6.30 -8.30
C CYS A 70 20.27 -5.59 -9.64
N THR A 71 19.01 -5.48 -10.07
CA THR A 71 18.64 -4.68 -11.25
C THR A 71 18.26 -3.27 -10.83
N THR A 72 18.76 -2.24 -11.51
CA THR A 72 18.41 -0.85 -11.20
C THR A 72 16.90 -0.65 -11.11
N GLY A 73 16.45 0.00 -10.03
CA GLY A 73 15.02 0.21 -9.74
C GLY A 73 14.35 -0.96 -9.00
N GLN A 74 15.06 -2.05 -8.72
CA GLN A 74 14.57 -3.09 -7.82
C GLN A 74 14.62 -2.60 -6.38
N ASP A 75 13.50 -2.71 -5.68
CA ASP A 75 13.41 -2.51 -4.24
C ASP A 75 13.42 -3.86 -3.51
N ALA A 76 14.00 -3.87 -2.30
CA ALA A 76 14.11 -5.04 -1.44
C ALA A 76 14.12 -4.65 0.03
N CYS A 77 14.07 -5.65 0.91
CA CYS A 77 14.50 -5.52 2.29
C CYS A 77 15.83 -6.26 2.47
N VAL A 78 16.86 -5.57 2.95
CA VAL A 78 18.18 -6.16 3.17
C VAL A 78 18.62 -5.80 4.59
N ASN A 79 18.94 -6.81 5.39
CA ASN A 79 19.31 -6.63 6.81
C ASN A 79 18.30 -5.77 7.60
N GLY A 80 16.99 -5.89 7.29
CA GLY A 80 15.93 -5.09 7.92
C GLY A 80 15.84 -3.63 7.47
N ALA A 81 16.71 -3.17 6.57
CA ALA A 81 16.64 -1.84 5.96
C ALA A 81 15.87 -1.88 4.63
N PHE A 82 15.23 -0.77 4.26
CA PHE A 82 14.73 -0.58 2.91
C PHE A 82 15.93 -0.46 1.96
N ALA A 83 15.94 -1.24 0.89
CA ALA A 83 17.04 -1.29 -0.06
C ALA A 83 16.53 -0.96 -1.46
N GLN A 84 17.16 0.02 -2.11
CA GLN A 84 16.88 0.35 -3.50
C GLN A 84 18.13 0.10 -4.34
N CYS A 85 17.96 -0.58 -5.47
CA CYS A 85 19.06 -0.83 -6.38
C CYS A 85 19.37 0.41 -7.23
N THR A 86 20.49 1.05 -6.95
CA THR A 86 21.01 2.20 -7.72
C THR A 86 22.23 1.76 -8.52
N GLY A 87 22.01 1.04 -9.63
CA GLY A 87 23.08 0.43 -10.42
C GLY A 87 23.05 -1.09 -10.33
N SER A 88 24.13 -1.69 -9.81
CA SER A 88 24.30 -3.15 -9.69
C SER A 88 24.25 -3.67 -8.25
N THR A 89 24.21 -2.79 -7.23
CA THR A 89 24.13 -3.14 -5.82
C THR A 89 23.09 -2.30 -5.09
N PHE A 90 22.68 -2.74 -3.90
CA PHE A 90 21.65 -2.09 -3.12
C PHE A 90 22.21 -0.92 -2.31
N SER A 91 21.49 0.22 -2.32
CA SER A 91 21.64 1.31 -1.38
C SER A 91 20.61 1.14 -0.26
N LEU A 92 21.09 1.03 0.98
CA LEU A 92 20.26 0.76 2.16
C LEU A 92 19.88 2.06 2.86
N THR A 93 18.59 2.21 3.16
CA THR A 93 18.03 3.24 4.02
C THR A 93 17.44 2.56 5.26
N PRO A 94 17.99 2.78 6.45
CA PRO A 94 17.48 2.14 7.66
C PRO A 94 16.06 2.60 7.97
N CYS A 95 15.25 1.66 8.48
CA CYS A 95 13.96 1.98 9.07
C CYS A 95 14.13 2.80 10.36
N SER A 96 13.06 3.48 10.78
CA SER A 96 13.05 4.15 12.10
C SER A 96 13.23 3.14 13.23
N ALA A 97 13.70 3.61 14.38
CA ALA A 97 13.98 2.75 15.54
C ALA A 97 12.76 1.88 15.91
N GLY A 98 12.98 0.58 16.09
CA GLY A 98 11.95 -0.41 16.43
C GLY A 98 11.17 -0.96 15.22
N LEU A 99 11.47 -0.51 14.00
CA LEU A 99 10.88 -1.02 12.77
C LEU A 99 11.92 -1.75 11.92
N SER A 100 11.46 -2.71 11.14
CA SER A 100 12.25 -3.42 10.13
C SER A 100 11.48 -3.45 8.81
N CYS A 101 12.21 -3.53 7.70
CA CYS A 101 11.65 -3.61 6.36
C CYS A 101 11.09 -5.01 6.09
N PHE A 102 9.84 -5.07 5.63
CA PHE A 102 9.20 -6.30 5.16
C PHE A 102 8.34 -6.06 3.92
N ALA A 103 8.13 -7.13 3.15
CA ALA A 103 7.03 -7.23 2.21
C ALA A 103 5.72 -7.53 2.93
N LEU A 104 4.67 -6.79 2.56
CA LEU A 104 3.33 -6.87 3.10
C LEU A 104 2.31 -7.13 1.99
N PRO A 105 1.24 -7.90 2.25
CA PRO A 105 0.19 -8.12 1.26
C PRO A 105 -0.54 -6.81 0.93
N LEU A 106 -0.81 -6.57 -0.36
CA LEU A 106 -1.69 -5.48 -0.77
C LEU A 106 -3.15 -5.86 -0.48
N LEU A 107 -3.93 -4.91 0.04
CA LEU A 107 -5.33 -5.16 0.45
C LEU A 107 -6.33 -4.98 -0.69
N ASN A 108 -6.05 -4.06 -1.62
CA ASN A 108 -7.02 -3.59 -2.61
C ASN A 108 -6.62 -3.94 -4.06
N SER A 109 -5.48 -4.59 -4.24
CA SER A 109 -4.92 -4.94 -5.55
C SER A 109 -4.06 -6.20 -5.42
N ASN A 110 -3.76 -6.84 -6.55
CA ASN A 110 -2.83 -7.97 -6.58
C ASN A 110 -1.39 -7.52 -6.23
N GLY A 111 -0.65 -8.36 -5.52
CA GLY A 111 0.76 -8.17 -5.20
C GLY A 111 1.05 -7.80 -3.74
N THR A 112 2.28 -7.29 -3.55
CA THR A 112 2.85 -6.93 -2.25
C THR A 112 3.36 -5.49 -2.29
N SER A 113 3.65 -4.94 -1.11
CA SER A 113 4.31 -3.64 -0.95
C SER A 113 5.36 -3.76 0.14
N ILE A 114 6.48 -3.07 -0.04
CA ILE A 114 7.57 -3.03 0.94
C ILE A 114 7.34 -1.84 1.88
N SER A 115 7.42 -2.08 3.20
CA SER A 115 7.32 -1.03 4.21
C SER A 115 8.16 -1.37 5.44
N CYS A 116 8.52 -0.33 6.19
CA CYS A 116 9.05 -0.47 7.54
C CYS A 116 7.89 -0.61 8.53
N ASP A 117 7.84 -1.71 9.25
CA ASP A 117 6.82 -2.01 10.26
C ASP A 117 7.41 -2.85 11.40
N THR A 118 6.63 -3.11 12.45
CA THR A 118 7.02 -4.07 13.49
C THR A 118 6.79 -5.50 12.99
N GLU A 119 7.58 -6.47 13.47
CA GLU A 119 7.37 -7.89 13.13
C GLU A 119 5.95 -8.36 13.49
N ALA A 120 5.44 -7.92 14.64
CA ALA A 120 4.09 -8.26 15.10
C ALA A 120 3.00 -7.75 14.13
N ASP A 121 3.12 -6.51 13.65
CA ASP A 121 2.15 -5.94 12.69
C ASP A 121 2.22 -6.64 11.33
N VAL A 122 3.43 -6.99 10.88
CA VAL A 122 3.63 -7.71 9.62
C VAL A 122 3.03 -9.10 9.69
N GLU A 123 3.31 -9.84 10.75
CA GLU A 123 2.72 -11.16 10.97
C GLU A 123 1.19 -11.08 11.04
N ALA A 124 0.64 -10.13 11.80
CA ALA A 124 -0.81 -9.94 11.89
C ALA A 124 -1.45 -9.65 10.52
N ARG A 125 -0.80 -8.84 9.68
CA ARG A 125 -1.30 -8.52 8.33
C ARG A 125 -1.21 -9.70 7.36
N ILE A 126 -0.18 -10.53 7.48
CA ILE A 126 -0.04 -11.77 6.70
C ILE A 126 -1.11 -12.78 7.15
N GLN A 127 -1.29 -12.98 8.45
CA GLN A 127 -2.35 -13.86 8.97
C GLN A 127 -3.75 -13.38 8.59
N ALA A 128 -4.00 -12.06 8.64
CA ALA A 128 -5.27 -11.47 8.21
C ALA A 128 -5.58 -11.69 6.72
N ALA A 129 -4.56 -11.94 5.90
CA ALA A 129 -4.72 -12.33 4.50
C ALA A 129 -5.19 -13.80 4.32
N GLY A 130 -5.30 -14.57 5.41
CA GLY A 130 -5.76 -15.96 5.39
C GLY A 130 -4.67 -16.98 5.09
N VAL A 131 -3.41 -16.67 5.42
CA VAL A 131 -2.26 -17.58 5.28
C VAL A 131 -1.60 -17.85 6.63
N GLU A 132 -1.04 -19.05 6.79
CA GLU A 132 -0.34 -19.50 8.00
C GLU A 132 1.17 -19.59 7.76
N GLY A 133 1.97 -19.83 8.80
CA GLY A 133 3.43 -19.99 8.70
C GLY A 133 4.25 -18.72 8.94
N GLY A 134 3.65 -17.68 9.54
CA GLY A 134 4.35 -16.46 9.95
C GLY A 134 4.84 -15.59 8.77
N ILE A 135 5.82 -14.73 9.03
CA ILE A 135 6.34 -13.73 8.08
C ILE A 135 7.01 -14.35 6.85
N PHE A 136 7.67 -15.50 7.02
CA PHE A 136 8.49 -16.14 5.99
C PHE A 136 7.82 -17.37 5.36
N GLY A 137 6.60 -17.70 5.80
CA GLY A 137 5.90 -18.91 5.40
C GLY A 137 6.50 -20.17 6.01
N ASN A 138 5.77 -21.28 5.89
CA ASN A 138 6.30 -22.57 6.32
C ASN A 138 7.28 -23.05 5.25
N SER A 139 8.56 -22.69 5.41
CA SER A 139 9.63 -23.42 4.75
C SER A 139 9.52 -24.85 5.26
N THR A 140 9.11 -25.80 4.43
CA THR A 140 9.30 -27.23 4.69
C THR A 140 10.81 -27.51 4.69
N THR A 141 11.50 -27.04 5.72
CA THR A 141 12.74 -27.64 6.18
C THR A 141 12.34 -28.94 6.85
N THR A 142 12.10 -29.96 6.02
CA THR A 142 12.23 -31.36 6.42
C THR A 142 13.69 -31.56 6.81
N THR A 143 14.06 -31.13 8.01
CA THR A 143 15.15 -31.69 8.78
C THR A 143 14.49 -32.45 9.92
N SER A 144 13.86 -33.57 9.58
CA SER A 144 13.72 -34.68 10.52
C SER A 144 15.11 -35.30 10.63
N THR A 145 15.88 -34.84 11.60
CA THR A 145 16.95 -35.65 12.20
C THR A 145 16.26 -36.67 13.10
N ALA A 146 16.28 -37.92 12.67
CA ALA A 146 16.14 -39.11 13.50
C ALA A 146 17.29 -40.06 13.14
#